data_AF-A0A8T5BGS3-F1
#
_entry.id   AF-A0A8T5BGS3-F1
#
_cell.length_a   1.000
_cell.length_b   1.000
_cell.length_c   1.000
_cell.angle_alpha   90.00
_cell.angle_beta   90.00
_cell.angle_gamma   90.00
#
_symmetry.space_group_name_H-M   'P 1'
#
loop_
_entity.id
_entity.type
_entity.pdbx_description
1 polymer ?
#
loop_
_entity_poly.entity_id
_entity_poly.type
_entity_poly.pdbx_seq_one_letter_code
_entity_poly.pdbx_strand_id
1 'polypeptide(L)'
;MEKEEKLIEKLQLREKRYITEQLMKEKRSEEMEALEEVFDKSTLMIIYRMLNQGILQKIFGVVKSGKESRVYWGKSREGDVAVKIYLTASKEFRKGMLTYIEGDPRFKKVSKETRALIYLWAKKEFKNLQLAYAAKVNVPKPITVEGNVLIMKFIGKAGEPAPLLKDIPPEKPAKTYNELLNYIRLLYVKAKLVHGDISEYNIMVWKEKPVLFDFAQAVSISHPMAYELLYRDVKNLNSYFRKLGVKTINVEDFIKKVVEKFE
;
A
#
# COMPACT_ATOMS: atom_id res chain seq x y z
N MET A 1 -12.21 -4.23 40.95
CA MET A 1 -12.81 -3.89 39.65
C MET A 1 -11.73 -3.57 38.61
N GLU A 2 -11.10 -2.39 38.57
CA GLU A 2 -10.18 -2.03 37.46
C GLU A 2 -8.90 -2.91 37.34
N LYS A 3 -8.35 -3.39 38.46
CA LYS A 3 -7.20 -4.34 38.47
C LYS A 3 -7.59 -5.74 38.00
N GLU A 4 -8.84 -6.13 38.25
CA GLU A 4 -9.37 -7.46 37.97
C GLU A 4 -9.75 -7.58 36.48
N GLU A 5 -10.37 -6.54 35.92
CA GLU A 5 -10.58 -6.41 34.47
C GLU A 5 -9.26 -6.46 33.69
N LYS A 6 -8.24 -5.71 34.13
CA LYS A 6 -6.89 -5.75 33.52
C LYS A 6 -6.25 -7.14 33.58
N LEU A 7 -6.51 -7.91 34.66
CA LEU A 7 -6.00 -9.26 34.82
C LEU A 7 -6.72 -10.24 33.88
N ILE A 8 -8.04 -10.15 33.78
CA ILE A 8 -8.87 -10.95 32.86
C ILE A 8 -8.46 -10.69 31.41
N GLU A 9 -8.30 -9.44 31.01
CA GLU A 9 -7.85 -9.06 29.67
C GLU A 9 -6.46 -9.66 29.36
N LYS A 10 -5.55 -9.61 30.32
CA LYS A 10 -4.21 -10.18 30.18
C LYS A 10 -4.22 -11.70 30.05
N LEU A 11 -5.11 -12.39 30.78
CA LEU A 11 -5.29 -13.84 30.69
C LEU A 11 -5.89 -14.25 29.34
N GLN A 12 -6.92 -13.54 28.86
CA GLN A 12 -7.51 -13.77 27.53
C GLN A 12 -6.51 -13.53 26.39
N LEU A 13 -5.67 -12.49 26.50
CA LEU A 13 -4.60 -12.25 25.53
C LEU A 13 -3.58 -13.40 25.53
N ARG A 14 -3.24 -13.94 26.71
CA ARG A 14 -2.30 -15.06 26.85
C ARG A 14 -2.86 -16.36 26.28
N GLU A 15 -4.13 -16.64 26.53
CA GLU A 15 -4.85 -17.78 25.97
C GLU A 15 -4.96 -17.69 24.45
N LYS A 16 -5.37 -16.54 23.89
CA LYS A 16 -5.38 -16.31 22.44
C LYS A 16 -4.00 -16.53 21.82
N ARG A 17 -2.95 -16.08 22.51
CA ARG A 17 -1.56 -16.27 22.06
C ARG A 17 -1.19 -17.75 22.04
N TYR A 18 -1.53 -18.48 23.10
CA TYR A 18 -1.29 -19.92 23.21
C TYR A 18 -2.03 -20.73 22.13
N ILE A 19 -3.32 -20.45 21.92
CA ILE A 19 -4.12 -21.09 20.86
C ILE A 19 -3.49 -20.81 19.48
N THR A 20 -3.09 -19.57 19.24
CA THR A 20 -2.44 -19.21 17.97
C THR A 20 -1.13 -19.97 17.79
N GLU A 21 -0.30 -20.08 18.84
CA GLU A 21 0.95 -20.85 18.82
C GLU A 21 0.74 -22.35 18.58
N GLN A 22 -0.34 -22.94 19.11
CA GLN A 22 -0.70 -24.34 18.83
C GLN A 22 -1.15 -24.52 17.38
N LEU A 23 -1.94 -23.58 16.85
CA LEU A 23 -2.34 -23.59 15.44
C LEU A 23 -1.15 -23.44 14.49
N MET A 24 -0.06 -22.76 14.91
CA MET A 24 1.20 -22.72 14.14
C MET A 24 1.81 -24.12 13.98
N LYS A 25 1.69 -24.97 15.01
CA LYS A 25 2.27 -26.32 15.00
C LYS A 25 1.45 -27.30 14.15
N GLU A 26 0.13 -27.15 14.14
CA GLU A 26 -0.78 -28.08 13.46
C GLU A 26 -0.97 -27.79 11.95
N LYS A 27 -0.85 -26.52 11.51
CA LYS A 27 -1.14 -26.09 10.12
C LYS A 27 0.10 -25.73 9.31
N ARG A 28 1.14 -26.58 9.32
CA ARG A 28 2.29 -26.39 8.43
C ARG A 28 1.97 -26.88 7.02
N SER A 29 1.65 -25.94 6.13
CA SER A 29 1.82 -26.15 4.68
C SER A 29 3.21 -25.67 4.26
N GLU A 30 3.71 -26.16 3.12
CA GLU A 30 4.96 -25.68 2.52
C GLU A 30 4.98 -24.14 2.36
N GLU A 31 3.83 -23.55 2.01
CA GLU A 31 3.67 -22.10 1.90
C GLU A 31 3.86 -21.39 3.25
N MET A 32 3.40 -22.02 4.34
CA MET A 32 3.55 -21.47 5.69
C MET A 32 4.97 -21.64 6.21
N GLU A 33 5.63 -22.76 5.93
CA GLU A 33 7.05 -22.98 6.27
C GLU A 33 7.94 -21.93 5.60
N ALA A 34 7.72 -21.66 4.31
CA ALA A 34 8.44 -20.60 3.59
C ALA A 34 8.22 -19.19 4.21
N LEU A 35 7.05 -18.92 4.80
CA LEU A 35 6.81 -17.69 5.55
C LEU A 35 7.55 -17.69 6.89
N GLU A 36 7.60 -18.83 7.58
CA GLU A 36 8.29 -18.98 8.87
C GLU A 36 9.81 -18.78 8.76
N GLU A 37 10.42 -19.14 7.62
CA GLU A 37 11.84 -18.89 7.35
C GLU A 37 12.15 -17.40 7.14
N VAL A 38 11.17 -16.62 6.68
CA VAL A 38 11.38 -15.24 6.22
C VAL A 38 11.00 -14.22 7.30
N PHE A 39 9.98 -14.50 8.11
CA PHE A 39 9.36 -13.51 8.97
C PHE A 39 9.51 -13.81 10.45
N ASP A 40 9.55 -12.73 11.25
CA ASP A 40 9.61 -12.86 12.70
C ASP A 40 8.32 -13.45 13.29
N LYS A 41 8.43 -14.02 14.49
CA LYS A 41 7.29 -14.61 15.21
C LYS A 41 6.10 -13.65 15.32
N SER A 42 6.34 -12.35 15.48
CA SER A 42 5.25 -11.40 15.66
C SER A 42 4.49 -11.11 14.36
N THR A 43 5.14 -11.09 13.20
CA THR A 43 4.47 -11.01 11.89
C THR A 43 3.68 -12.28 11.62
N LEU A 44 4.26 -13.45 11.91
CA LEU A 44 3.56 -14.72 11.77
C LEU A 44 2.29 -14.75 12.62
N MET A 45 2.38 -14.35 13.90
CA MET A 45 1.21 -14.24 14.79
C MET A 45 0.10 -13.33 14.24
N ILE A 46 0.45 -12.26 13.50
CA ILE A 46 -0.55 -11.41 12.83
C ILE A 46 -1.25 -12.21 11.73
N ILE A 47 -0.50 -12.89 10.86
CA ILE A 47 -1.06 -13.69 9.76
C ILE A 47 -1.98 -14.79 10.31
N TYR A 48 -1.53 -15.53 11.33
CA TYR A 48 -2.35 -16.57 11.95
C TYR A 48 -3.63 -16.02 12.59
N ARG A 49 -3.58 -14.85 13.23
CA ARG A 49 -4.81 -14.20 13.71
C ARG A 49 -5.76 -13.82 12.58
N MET A 50 -5.24 -13.29 11.46
CA MET A 50 -6.06 -12.97 10.29
C MET A 50 -6.71 -14.23 9.67
N LEU A 51 -6.00 -15.36 9.67
CA LEU A 51 -6.53 -16.66 9.26
C LEU A 51 -7.65 -17.13 10.20
N ASN A 52 -7.41 -17.06 11.51
CA ASN A 52 -8.39 -17.49 12.52
C ASN A 52 -9.65 -16.62 12.55
N GLN A 53 -9.52 -15.31 12.29
CA GLN A 53 -10.66 -14.40 12.17
C GLN A 53 -11.40 -14.55 10.83
N GLY A 54 -10.88 -15.34 9.89
CA GLY A 54 -11.47 -15.53 8.57
C GLY A 54 -11.35 -14.32 7.64
N ILE A 55 -10.50 -13.34 8.00
CA ILE A 55 -10.11 -12.22 7.12
C ILE A 55 -9.32 -12.80 5.93
N LEU A 56 -8.40 -13.71 6.23
CA LEU A 56 -7.67 -14.52 5.28
C LEU A 56 -8.18 -15.96 5.40
N GLN A 57 -8.36 -16.64 4.28
CA GLN A 57 -8.68 -18.08 4.24
C GLN A 57 -7.42 -18.90 3.95
N LYS A 58 -6.59 -18.40 3.04
CA LYS A 58 -5.33 -19.01 2.65
C LYS A 58 -4.34 -17.94 2.18
N ILE A 59 -3.06 -18.17 2.44
CA ILE A 59 -1.94 -17.44 1.84
C ILE A 59 -1.19 -18.40 0.91
N PHE A 60 -0.72 -17.89 -0.22
CA PHE A 60 0.03 -18.62 -1.23
C PHE A 60 1.41 -17.98 -1.40
N GLY A 61 2.11 -18.34 -2.48
CA GLY A 61 3.46 -17.85 -2.79
C GLY A 61 3.59 -16.34 -2.97
N VAL A 62 4.86 -15.92 -3.01
CA VAL A 62 5.26 -14.52 -3.22
C VAL A 62 4.94 -14.07 -4.65
N VAL A 63 4.28 -12.91 -4.76
CA VAL A 63 3.95 -12.26 -6.03
C VAL A 63 5.00 -11.22 -6.39
N LYS A 64 5.48 -10.47 -5.38
CA LYS A 64 6.51 -9.44 -5.57
C LYS A 64 7.41 -9.41 -4.35
N SER A 65 8.72 -9.42 -4.58
CA SER A 65 9.73 -9.22 -3.54
C SER A 65 10.43 -7.90 -3.78
N GLY A 66 10.42 -7.02 -2.78
CA GLY A 66 11.12 -5.75 -2.80
C GLY A 66 11.98 -5.57 -1.55
N LYS A 67 12.81 -4.53 -1.55
CA LYS A 67 13.67 -4.18 -0.39
C LYS A 67 12.86 -3.80 0.84
N GLU A 68 11.67 -3.25 0.63
CA GLU A 68 10.84 -2.63 1.68
C GLU A 68 9.69 -3.52 2.15
N SER A 69 9.20 -4.38 1.26
CA SER A 69 8.08 -5.26 1.52
C SER A 69 8.09 -6.46 0.58
N ARG A 70 7.39 -7.51 1.01
CA ARG A 70 7.01 -8.63 0.15
C ARG A 70 5.49 -8.64 0.01
N VAL A 71 5.00 -8.96 -1.18
CA VAL A 71 3.58 -9.09 -1.48
C VAL A 71 3.29 -10.55 -1.80
N TYR A 72 2.36 -11.14 -1.06
CA TYR A 72 1.89 -12.50 -1.27
C TYR A 72 0.48 -12.48 -1.86
N TRP A 73 0.15 -13.50 -2.63
CA TRP A 73 -1.23 -13.76 -3.01
C TRP A 73 -1.94 -14.50 -1.88
N GLY A 74 -3.19 -14.16 -1.63
CA GLY A 74 -4.05 -14.84 -0.67
C GLY A 74 -5.50 -14.91 -1.15
N LYS A 75 -6.30 -15.69 -0.43
CA LYS A 75 -7.75 -15.77 -0.60
C LYS A 75 -8.45 -15.25 0.64
N SER A 76 -9.49 -14.46 0.44
CA SER A 76 -10.45 -14.03 1.45
C SER A 76 -11.83 -14.54 1.09
N ARG A 77 -12.81 -14.34 1.98
CA ARG A 77 -14.23 -14.61 1.67
C ARG A 77 -14.76 -13.83 0.47
N GLU A 78 -14.19 -12.64 0.19
CA GLU A 78 -14.59 -11.78 -0.94
C GLU A 78 -13.79 -12.04 -2.23
N GLY A 79 -12.85 -12.99 -2.22
CA GLY A 79 -12.00 -13.34 -3.37
C GLY A 79 -10.51 -13.10 -3.14
N ASP A 80 -9.77 -12.90 -4.23
CA ASP A 80 -8.30 -12.76 -4.20
C ASP A 80 -7.83 -11.47 -3.51
N VAL A 81 -6.84 -11.62 -2.64
CA VAL A 81 -6.20 -10.52 -1.89
C VAL A 81 -4.69 -10.50 -2.09
N ALA A 82 -4.12 -9.30 -2.03
CA ALA A 82 -2.70 -9.08 -1.89
C ALA A 82 -2.38 -8.85 -0.40
N VAL A 83 -1.43 -9.62 0.13
CA VAL A 83 -0.93 -9.50 1.51
C VAL A 83 0.45 -8.86 1.44
N LYS A 84 0.52 -7.54 1.63
CA LYS A 84 1.76 -6.77 1.65
C LYS A 84 2.32 -6.77 3.07
N ILE A 85 3.50 -7.36 3.25
CA ILE A 85 4.21 -7.47 4.52
C ILE A 85 5.46 -6.59 4.44
N TYR A 86 5.52 -5.54 5.26
CA TYR A 86 6.69 -4.67 5.31
C TYR A 86 7.82 -5.33 6.09
N LEU A 87 9.02 -5.24 5.54
CA LEU A 87 10.23 -5.81 6.10
C LEU A 87 10.87 -4.86 7.11
N THR A 88 11.71 -5.43 7.97
CA THR A 88 12.61 -4.67 8.84
C THR A 88 13.59 -3.86 8.00
N ALA A 89 13.51 -2.54 8.15
CA ALA A 89 14.16 -1.59 7.27
C ALA A 89 15.68 -1.50 7.45
N SER A 90 16.44 -1.48 6.34
CA SER A 90 17.84 -1.01 6.36
C SER A 90 17.93 0.46 6.83
N LYS A 91 19.12 0.94 7.17
CA LYS A 91 19.30 2.36 7.55
C LYS A 91 18.88 3.32 6.43
N GLU A 92 19.16 2.98 5.18
CA GLU A 92 18.82 3.79 4.00
C GLU A 92 17.31 3.86 3.80
N PHE A 93 16.61 2.73 3.91
CA PHE A 93 15.15 2.72 3.80
C PHE A 93 14.50 3.56 4.91
N ARG A 94 15.02 3.49 6.14
CA ARG A 94 14.55 4.37 7.24
C ARG A 94 14.72 5.84 6.92
N LYS A 95 15.86 6.25 6.36
CA LYS A 95 16.12 7.65 5.97
C LYS A 95 15.12 8.11 4.90
N GLY A 96 14.88 7.27 3.89
CA GLY A 96 13.89 7.56 2.84
C GLY A 96 12.46 7.67 3.38
N MET A 97 12.07 6.81 4.32
CA MET A 97 10.74 6.87 4.95
C MET A 97 10.53 8.16 5.74
N LEU A 98 11.54 8.57 6.52
CA LEU A 98 11.44 9.76 7.38
C LEU A 98 11.07 11.00 6.57
N THR A 99 11.59 11.18 5.36
CA THR A 99 11.25 12.32 4.49
C THR A 99 9.76 12.43 4.15
N TYR A 100 9.01 11.31 4.12
CA TYR A 100 7.55 11.33 3.85
C TYR A 100 6.69 11.20 5.12
N ILE A 101 7.31 11.06 6.29
CA ILE A 101 6.66 11.13 7.61
C ILE A 101 6.86 12.52 8.23
N GLU A 102 8.06 13.09 8.09
CA GLU A 102 8.44 14.41 8.60
C GLU A 102 7.64 15.48 7.87
N GLY A 103 6.69 16.11 8.57
CA GLY A 103 5.76 17.08 8.01
C GLY A 103 4.33 16.56 7.86
N ASP A 104 4.09 15.26 8.07
CA ASP A 104 2.74 14.71 8.16
C ASP A 104 2.19 14.88 9.59
N PRO A 105 1.11 15.69 9.79
CA PRO A 105 0.58 15.97 11.12
C PRO A 105 0.12 14.73 11.88
N ARG A 106 -0.20 13.63 11.18
CA ARG A 106 -0.64 12.36 11.76
C ARG A 106 0.46 11.67 12.58
N PHE A 107 1.72 12.13 12.44
CA PHE A 107 2.90 11.43 12.91
C PHE A 107 3.84 12.29 13.79
N LYS A 108 3.32 13.37 14.38
CA LYS A 108 4.10 14.31 15.23
C LYS A 108 4.71 13.72 16.52
N LYS A 109 4.25 12.56 16.99
CA LYS A 109 4.70 11.90 18.25
C LYS A 109 5.08 10.44 18.03
N VAL A 110 6.05 10.18 17.16
CA VAL A 110 6.41 8.81 16.78
C VAL A 110 7.72 8.39 17.44
N SER A 111 7.72 7.20 18.05
CA SER A 111 8.93 6.56 18.54
C SER A 111 9.90 6.32 17.38
N LYS A 112 11.19 6.63 17.58
CA LYS A 112 12.26 6.36 16.60
C LYS A 112 12.59 4.86 16.49
N GLU A 113 11.91 4.00 17.24
CA GLU A 113 12.04 2.55 17.15
C GLU A 113 11.57 2.04 15.78
N THR A 114 12.43 1.25 15.13
CA THR A 114 12.23 0.70 13.78
C THR A 114 10.88 0.01 13.61
N ARG A 115 10.44 -0.78 14.59
CA ARG A 115 9.18 -1.54 14.52
C ARG A 115 7.96 -0.62 14.51
N ALA A 116 7.96 0.41 15.35
CA ALA A 116 6.90 1.40 15.41
C ALA A 116 6.80 2.18 14.09
N LEU A 117 7.94 2.55 13.50
CA LEU A 117 7.99 3.22 12.20
C LEU A 117 7.41 2.36 11.07
N ILE A 118 7.71 1.06 11.04
CA ILE A 118 7.17 0.15 10.02
C ILE A 118 5.66 0.01 10.15
N TYR A 119 5.14 -0.15 11.37
CA TYR A 119 3.70 -0.26 11.61
C TYR A 119 2.98 1.02 11.19
N LEU A 120 3.61 2.15 11.45
CA LEU A 120 3.11 3.45 11.04
C LEU A 120 3.05 3.59 9.53
N TRP A 121 4.07 3.10 8.83
CA TRP A 121 4.16 3.11 7.39
C TRP A 121 3.07 2.26 6.74
N ALA A 122 2.86 1.03 7.25
CA ALA A 122 1.76 0.18 6.83
C ALA A 122 0.41 0.86 7.03
N LYS A 123 0.21 1.48 8.19
CA LYS A 123 -1.02 2.23 8.51
C LYS A 123 -1.19 3.46 7.61
N LYS A 124 -0.10 4.15 7.27
CA LYS A 124 -0.10 5.30 6.35
C LYS A 124 -0.56 4.86 4.96
N GLU A 125 0.02 3.81 4.39
CA GLU A 125 -0.38 3.29 3.08
C GLU A 125 -1.85 2.85 3.09
N PHE A 126 -2.29 2.12 4.12
CA PHE A 126 -3.69 1.74 4.27
C PHE A 126 -4.62 2.95 4.24
N LYS A 127 -4.31 3.99 5.03
CA LYS A 127 -5.12 5.21 5.10
C LYS A 127 -5.13 5.97 3.78
N ASN A 128 -3.99 6.06 3.11
CA ASN A 128 -3.87 6.72 1.81
C ASN A 128 -4.69 5.96 0.74
N LEU A 129 -4.64 4.62 0.71
CA LEU A 129 -5.49 3.80 -0.15
C LEU A 129 -6.98 4.00 0.15
N GLN A 130 -7.36 4.12 1.43
CA GLN A 130 -8.77 4.38 1.81
C GLN A 130 -9.26 5.72 1.22
N LEU A 131 -8.45 6.77 1.34
CA LEU A 131 -8.77 8.09 0.80
C LEU A 131 -8.83 8.08 -0.73
N ALA A 132 -7.85 7.45 -1.39
CA ALA A 132 -7.81 7.32 -2.85
C ALA A 132 -9.02 6.54 -3.41
N TYR A 133 -9.35 5.41 -2.77
CA TYR A 133 -10.51 4.60 -3.14
C TYR A 133 -11.83 5.37 -2.94
N ALA A 134 -11.98 6.09 -1.83
CA ALA A 134 -13.15 6.94 -1.57
C ALA A 134 -13.28 8.08 -2.59
N ALA A 135 -12.16 8.64 -3.04
CA ALA A 135 -12.08 9.65 -4.11
C ALA A 135 -12.40 9.10 -5.52
N LYS A 136 -12.70 7.80 -5.65
CA LYS A 136 -12.98 7.10 -6.91
C LYS A 136 -11.76 6.99 -7.84
N VAL A 137 -10.57 6.99 -7.27
CA VAL A 137 -9.34 6.62 -7.99
C VAL A 137 -9.28 5.10 -8.08
N ASN A 138 -8.91 4.56 -9.23
CA ASN A 138 -8.78 3.12 -9.40
C ASN A 138 -7.50 2.62 -8.72
N VAL A 139 -7.67 2.08 -7.51
CA VAL A 139 -6.60 1.55 -6.65
C VAL A 139 -7.03 0.18 -6.10
N PRO A 140 -6.09 -0.65 -5.60
CA PRO A 140 -6.44 -1.82 -4.81
C PRO A 140 -7.35 -1.43 -3.64
N LYS A 141 -8.56 -1.99 -3.56
CA LYS A 141 -9.48 -1.75 -2.43
C LYS A 141 -8.78 -2.18 -1.13
N PRO A 142 -8.50 -1.28 -0.18
CA PRO A 142 -7.89 -1.65 1.09
C PRO A 142 -8.89 -2.44 1.93
N ILE A 143 -8.44 -3.50 2.61
CA ILE A 143 -9.28 -4.38 3.42
C ILE A 143 -8.96 -4.16 4.91
N THR A 144 -7.72 -4.41 5.32
CA THR A 144 -7.30 -4.19 6.71
C THR A 144 -5.79 -3.97 6.81
N VAL A 145 -5.35 -3.48 7.97
CA VAL A 145 -3.93 -3.39 8.34
C VAL A 145 -3.76 -3.75 9.81
N GLU A 146 -2.79 -4.60 10.10
CA GLU A 146 -2.38 -4.93 11.47
C GLU A 146 -0.86 -5.07 11.55
N GLY A 147 -0.23 -4.34 12.47
CA GLY A 147 1.23 -4.30 12.57
C GLY A 147 1.88 -3.92 11.24
N ASN A 148 2.71 -4.81 10.70
CA ASN A 148 3.38 -4.66 9.41
C ASN A 148 2.69 -5.38 8.25
N VAL A 149 1.45 -5.84 8.42
CA VAL A 149 0.70 -6.58 7.40
C VAL A 149 -0.48 -5.75 6.90
N LEU A 150 -0.48 -5.43 5.60
CA LEU A 150 -1.54 -4.74 4.88
C LEU A 150 -2.22 -5.73 3.92
N ILE A 151 -3.54 -5.88 4.05
CA ILE A 151 -4.37 -6.64 3.12
C ILE A 151 -5.19 -5.69 2.24
N MET A 152 -5.13 -5.92 0.94
CA MET A 152 -5.91 -5.19 -0.07
C MET A 152 -6.37 -6.15 -1.18
N LYS A 153 -7.32 -5.71 -2.00
CA LYS A 153 -7.79 -6.50 -3.15
C LYS A 153 -6.63 -6.81 -4.10
N PHE A 154 -6.54 -8.07 -4.54
CA PHE A 154 -5.57 -8.47 -5.55
C PHE A 154 -5.98 -7.93 -6.92
N ILE A 155 -5.01 -7.40 -7.68
CA ILE A 155 -5.20 -6.93 -9.04
C ILE A 155 -4.49 -7.91 -9.96
N GLY A 156 -5.27 -8.78 -10.59
CA GLY A 156 -4.77 -9.92 -11.32
C GLY A 156 -5.80 -11.05 -11.34
N LYS A 157 -5.39 -12.25 -11.76
CA LYS A 157 -6.25 -13.44 -11.83
C LYS A 157 -5.43 -14.68 -11.50
N ALA A 158 -6.01 -15.57 -10.69
CA ALA A 158 -5.43 -16.88 -10.38
C ALA A 158 -3.97 -16.81 -9.84
N GLY A 159 -3.67 -15.80 -9.02
CA GLY A 159 -2.34 -15.61 -8.44
C GLY A 159 -1.34 -14.85 -9.31
N GLU A 160 -1.66 -14.64 -10.59
CA GLU A 160 -0.84 -13.82 -11.49
C GLU A 160 -1.22 -12.34 -11.35
N PRO A 161 -0.27 -11.46 -10.97
CA PRO A 161 -0.53 -10.03 -10.87
C PRO A 161 -0.76 -9.43 -12.26
N ALA A 162 -1.56 -8.36 -12.31
CA ALA A 162 -1.69 -7.58 -13.52
C ALA A 162 -0.32 -7.00 -13.95
N PRO A 163 -0.02 -6.96 -15.26
CA PRO A 163 1.23 -6.43 -15.77
C PRO A 163 1.38 -4.95 -15.41
N LEU A 164 2.62 -4.50 -15.24
CA LEU A 164 2.90 -3.08 -15.06
C LEU A 164 2.89 -2.36 -16.40
N LEU A 165 2.62 -1.07 -16.36
CA LEU A 165 2.70 -0.18 -17.52
C LEU A 165 4.12 -0.19 -18.13
N LYS A 166 5.14 -0.39 -17.30
CA LYS A 166 6.53 -0.60 -17.76
C LYS A 166 6.66 -1.80 -18.70
N ASP A 167 5.99 -2.90 -18.37
CA ASP A 167 6.17 -4.19 -19.03
C ASP A 167 5.32 -4.28 -20.28
N ILE A 168 4.09 -3.73 -20.22
CA ILE A 168 3.14 -3.76 -21.32
C ILE A 168 2.57 -2.35 -21.51
N PRO A 169 2.93 -1.66 -22.61
CA PRO A 169 2.32 -0.40 -22.98
C PRO A 169 0.79 -0.53 -23.11
N PRO A 170 0.03 0.52 -22.76
CA PRO A 170 -1.41 0.49 -22.87
C PRO A 170 -1.84 0.46 -24.34
N GLU A 171 -2.88 -0.29 -24.68
CA GLU A 171 -3.42 -0.36 -26.06
C GLU A 171 -3.89 1.01 -26.59
N LYS A 172 -4.39 1.88 -25.70
CA LYS A 172 -4.87 3.22 -26.02
C LYS A 172 -4.10 4.27 -25.21
N PRO A 173 -2.84 4.57 -25.55
CA PRO A 173 -1.97 5.42 -24.73
C PRO A 173 -2.56 6.78 -24.37
N ALA A 174 -3.15 7.49 -25.34
CA ALA A 174 -3.77 8.78 -25.09
C ALA A 174 -4.96 8.70 -24.11
N LYS A 175 -5.77 7.64 -24.18
CA LYS A 175 -6.89 7.41 -23.27
C LYS A 175 -6.40 7.13 -21.86
N THR A 176 -5.44 6.22 -21.71
CA THR A 176 -4.83 5.86 -20.42
C THR A 176 -4.14 7.06 -19.78
N TYR A 177 -3.43 7.86 -20.57
CA TYR A 177 -2.81 9.11 -20.11
C TYR A 177 -3.83 10.09 -19.52
N ASN A 178 -4.92 10.36 -20.25
CA ASN A 178 -5.99 11.25 -19.76
C ASN A 178 -6.68 10.70 -18.50
N GLU A 179 -6.85 9.39 -18.40
CA GLU A 179 -7.40 8.74 -17.21
C GLU A 179 -6.48 8.90 -15.99
N LEU A 180 -5.17 8.72 -16.17
CA LEU A 180 -4.16 8.92 -15.13
C LEU A 180 -4.07 10.39 -14.69
N LEU A 181 -4.15 11.35 -15.60
CA LEU A 181 -4.24 12.78 -15.25
C LEU A 181 -5.49 13.08 -14.41
N ASN A 182 -6.63 12.46 -14.75
CA ASN A 182 -7.83 12.60 -13.95
C ASN A 182 -7.67 11.93 -12.57
N TYR A 183 -6.95 10.82 -12.45
CA TYR A 183 -6.62 10.22 -11.15
C TYR A 183 -5.76 11.15 -10.29
N ILE A 184 -4.72 11.78 -10.85
CA ILE A 184 -3.90 12.78 -10.16
C ILE A 184 -4.79 13.93 -9.65
N ARG A 185 -5.69 14.43 -10.50
CA ARG A 185 -6.66 15.47 -10.10
C ARG A 185 -7.58 14.99 -8.97
N LEU A 186 -8.13 13.78 -9.05
CA LEU A 186 -9.02 13.23 -8.01
C LEU A 186 -8.28 13.03 -6.68
N LEU A 187 -7.02 12.57 -6.71
CA LEU A 187 -6.17 12.47 -5.53
C LEU A 187 -6.00 13.84 -4.86
N TYR A 188 -5.61 14.84 -5.64
CA TYR A 188 -5.37 16.18 -5.09
C TYR A 188 -6.66 16.81 -4.54
N VAL A 189 -7.71 16.79 -5.36
CA VAL A 189 -8.95 17.53 -5.09
C VAL A 189 -9.80 16.86 -4.01
N LYS A 190 -10.06 15.55 -4.16
CA LYS A 190 -11.00 14.81 -3.32
C LYS A 190 -10.31 14.08 -2.17
N ALA A 191 -9.18 13.43 -2.45
CA ALA A 191 -8.45 12.69 -1.41
C ALA A 191 -7.55 13.61 -0.57
N LYS A 192 -7.26 14.83 -1.03
CA LYS A 192 -6.29 15.76 -0.43
C LYS A 192 -4.90 15.11 -0.29
N LEU A 193 -4.52 14.33 -1.32
CA LEU A 193 -3.26 13.60 -1.39
C LEU A 193 -2.49 13.91 -2.67
N VAL A 194 -1.16 13.85 -2.55
CA VAL A 194 -0.22 13.70 -3.66
C VAL A 194 0.38 12.30 -3.56
N HIS A 195 0.40 11.54 -4.65
CA HIS A 195 0.94 10.18 -4.62
C HIS A 195 2.45 10.20 -4.37
N GLY A 196 3.14 11.12 -5.03
CA GLY A 196 4.57 11.37 -4.85
C GLY A 196 5.47 10.26 -5.35
N ASP A 197 4.98 9.30 -6.14
CA ASP A 197 5.83 8.30 -6.81
C ASP A 197 5.14 7.71 -8.05
N ILE A 198 4.41 8.54 -8.81
CA ILE A 198 3.76 8.08 -10.03
C ILE A 198 4.81 7.88 -11.12
N SER A 199 4.89 6.64 -11.58
CA SER A 199 5.73 6.19 -12.69
C SER A 199 5.13 4.91 -13.28
N GLU A 200 5.65 4.47 -14.43
CA GLU A 200 5.26 3.23 -15.09
C GLU A 200 5.47 1.96 -14.24
N TYR A 201 6.24 2.07 -13.15
CA TYR A 201 6.51 1.00 -12.20
C TYR A 201 5.40 0.83 -11.15
N ASN A 202 4.61 1.88 -10.90
CA ASN A 202 3.55 1.93 -9.88
C ASN A 202 2.14 2.04 -10.50
N ILE A 203 2.03 1.65 -11.77
CA ILE A 203 0.77 1.59 -12.52
C ILE A 203 0.62 0.17 -13.07
N MET A 204 -0.41 -0.55 -12.66
CA MET A 204 -0.83 -1.81 -13.28
C MET A 204 -1.82 -1.54 -14.42
N VAL A 205 -1.84 -2.42 -15.42
CA VAL A 205 -2.86 -2.43 -16.47
C VAL A 205 -3.77 -3.64 -16.24
N TRP A 206 -5.02 -3.39 -15.85
CA TRP A 206 -5.97 -4.46 -15.57
C TRP A 206 -7.31 -4.21 -16.27
N LYS A 207 -7.73 -5.15 -17.13
CA LYS A 207 -8.96 -5.03 -17.92
C LYS A 207 -9.05 -3.70 -18.67
N GLU A 208 -7.98 -3.37 -19.41
CA GLU A 208 -7.81 -2.11 -20.16
C GLU A 208 -7.81 -0.81 -19.32
N LYS A 209 -7.76 -0.90 -17.99
CA LYS A 209 -7.76 0.27 -17.10
C LYS A 209 -6.46 0.38 -16.31
N PRO A 210 -5.90 1.59 -16.16
CA PRO A 210 -4.79 1.80 -15.25
C PRO A 210 -5.26 1.64 -13.80
N VAL A 211 -4.44 1.02 -12.96
CA VAL A 211 -4.65 0.90 -11.52
C VAL A 211 -3.41 1.47 -10.81
N LEU A 212 -3.58 2.52 -10.03
CA LEU A 212 -2.50 3.07 -9.20
C LEU A 212 -2.32 2.21 -7.95
N PHE A 213 -1.08 1.92 -7.58
CA PHE A 213 -0.75 1.22 -6.35
C PHE A 213 0.53 1.78 -5.71
N ASP A 214 0.85 1.30 -4.52
CA ASP A 214 2.00 1.74 -3.71
C ASP A 214 1.88 3.17 -3.14
N PHE A 215 0.90 3.35 -2.25
CA PHE A 215 0.60 4.63 -1.61
C PHE A 215 1.40 4.90 -0.33
N ALA A 216 2.47 4.13 -0.09
CA ALA A 216 3.37 4.29 1.05
C ALA A 216 3.94 5.72 1.12
N GLN A 217 4.42 6.24 -0.01
CA GLN A 217 5.07 7.54 -0.10
C GLN A 217 4.09 8.70 -0.26
N ALA A 218 2.79 8.43 -0.48
CA ALA A 218 1.80 9.48 -0.68
C ALA A 218 1.65 10.39 0.55
N VAL A 219 1.57 11.70 0.31
CA VAL A 219 1.55 12.75 1.33
C VAL A 219 0.28 13.59 1.24
N SER A 220 -0.08 14.25 2.35
CA SER A 220 -1.11 15.29 2.37
C SER A 220 -0.72 16.45 1.44
N ILE A 221 -1.69 17.13 0.83
CA ILE A 221 -1.42 18.38 0.09
C ILE A 221 -0.85 19.50 0.97
N SER A 222 -0.99 19.40 2.29
CA SER A 222 -0.39 20.32 3.26
C SER A 222 1.08 20.02 3.57
N HIS A 223 1.65 18.97 2.99
CA HIS A 223 3.04 18.60 3.21
C HIS A 223 3.96 19.62 2.53
N PRO A 224 5.10 20.04 3.15
CA PRO A 224 5.99 21.05 2.57
C PRO A 224 6.46 20.71 1.15
N MET A 225 6.69 19.43 0.87
CA MET A 225 7.10 18.93 -0.46
C MET A 225 5.94 18.57 -1.40
N ALA A 226 4.67 18.80 -1.02
CA ALA A 226 3.53 18.32 -1.81
C ALA A 226 3.55 18.84 -3.26
N TYR A 227 3.90 20.12 -3.45
CA TYR A 227 3.99 20.73 -4.78
C TYR A 227 5.08 20.09 -5.64
N GLU A 228 6.29 19.91 -5.08
CA GLU A 228 7.42 19.30 -5.80
C GLU A 228 7.13 17.84 -6.17
N LEU A 229 6.50 17.09 -5.26
CA LEU A 229 6.10 15.70 -5.50
C LEU A 229 5.02 15.61 -6.59
N LEU A 230 4.04 16.51 -6.60
CA LEU A 230 3.02 16.58 -7.64
C LEU A 230 3.64 16.92 -9.00
N TYR A 231 4.56 17.88 -9.02
CA TYR A 231 5.30 18.24 -10.23
C TYR A 231 6.07 17.04 -10.80
N ARG A 232 6.76 16.30 -9.92
CA ARG A 232 7.48 15.08 -10.28
C ARG A 232 6.54 14.01 -10.86
N ASP A 233 5.41 13.75 -10.23
CA ASP A 233 4.41 12.78 -10.68
C ASP A 233 3.94 13.07 -12.12
N VAL A 234 3.55 14.33 -12.39
CA VAL A 234 3.05 14.74 -13.71
C VAL A 234 4.19 14.71 -14.75
N LYS A 235 5.40 15.12 -14.37
CA LYS A 235 6.58 15.08 -15.26
C LYS A 235 6.96 13.65 -15.64
N ASN A 236 6.96 12.72 -14.69
CA ASN A 236 7.24 11.31 -14.94
C ASN A 236 6.20 10.71 -15.89
N LEU A 237 4.92 10.98 -15.63
CA LEU A 237 3.83 10.55 -16.48
C LEU A 237 3.98 11.08 -17.92
N ASN A 238 4.28 12.37 -18.08
CA ASN A 238 4.57 12.97 -19.38
C ASN A 238 5.75 12.29 -20.08
N SER A 239 6.84 12.06 -19.37
CA SER A 239 8.05 11.42 -19.93
C SER A 239 7.74 10.04 -20.50
N TYR A 240 7.01 9.21 -19.77
CA TYR A 240 6.62 7.88 -20.24
C TYR A 240 5.70 7.96 -21.47
N PHE A 241 4.61 8.72 -21.41
CA PHE A 241 3.61 8.75 -22.49
C PHE A 241 4.09 9.48 -23.76
N ARG A 242 5.05 10.42 -23.65
CA ARG A 242 5.69 11.04 -24.81
C ARG A 242 6.46 10.02 -25.65
N LYS A 243 7.12 9.04 -25.02
CA LYS A 243 7.80 7.94 -25.72
C LYS A 243 6.84 7.06 -26.51
N LEU A 244 5.56 7.04 -26.11
CA LEU A 244 4.47 6.33 -26.81
C LEU A 244 3.76 7.20 -27.86
N GLY A 245 4.32 8.37 -28.21
CA GLY A 245 3.75 9.27 -29.22
C GLY A 245 2.55 10.10 -28.74
N VAL A 246 2.25 10.11 -27.44
CA VAL A 246 1.14 10.92 -26.90
C VAL A 246 1.55 12.39 -26.80
N LYS A 247 0.68 13.29 -27.28
CA LYS A 247 0.82 14.74 -27.03
C LYS A 247 0.55 15.03 -25.55
N THR A 248 1.61 15.28 -24.80
CA THR A 248 1.55 15.55 -23.36
C THR A 248 1.19 17.00 -23.05
N ILE A 249 0.57 17.24 -21.89
CA ILE A 249 0.23 18.58 -21.38
C ILE A 249 1.47 19.36 -20.93
N ASN A 250 1.34 20.69 -20.82
CA ASN A 250 2.27 21.50 -20.03
C ASN A 250 2.06 21.23 -18.53
N VAL A 251 3.14 20.98 -17.80
CA VAL A 251 3.11 20.55 -16.39
C VAL A 251 2.63 21.69 -15.49
N GLU A 252 3.18 22.89 -15.67
CA GLU A 252 2.85 24.07 -14.87
C GLU A 252 1.36 24.43 -15.02
N ASP A 253 0.84 24.48 -16.25
CA ASP A 253 -0.56 24.79 -16.55
C ASP A 253 -1.52 23.78 -15.92
N PHE A 254 -1.16 22.49 -15.93
CA PHE A 254 -1.97 21.45 -15.33
C PHE A 254 -2.03 21.59 -13.82
N ILE A 255 -0.87 21.78 -13.17
CA ILE A 255 -0.80 21.94 -11.72
C ILE A 255 -1.56 23.19 -11.31
N LYS A 256 -1.36 24.31 -12.02
CA LYS A 256 -2.10 25.55 -11.81
C LYS A 256 -3.61 25.29 -11.83
N LYS A 257 -4.13 24.59 -12.85
CA LYS A 257 -5.56 24.22 -12.93
C LYS A 257 -6.05 23.29 -11.81
N VAL A 258 -5.18 22.43 -11.29
CA VAL A 258 -5.50 21.50 -10.20
C VAL A 258 -5.51 22.22 -8.85
N VAL A 259 -4.61 23.18 -8.64
CA VAL A 259 -4.44 23.94 -7.39
C VAL A 259 -5.41 25.12 -7.32
N GLU A 260 -5.50 25.95 -8.36
CA GLU A 260 -6.30 27.21 -8.37
C GLU A 260 -7.81 26.98 -8.32
N LYS A 261 -8.30 25.78 -8.66
CA LYS A 261 -9.73 25.47 -8.49
C LYS A 261 -10.15 25.33 -7.01
N PHE A 262 -9.25 25.60 -6.05
CA PHE A 262 -9.46 25.38 -4.62
C PHE A 262 -8.83 26.44 -3.70
N GLU A 263 -8.50 27.63 -4.22
CA GLU A 263 -8.52 28.87 -3.43
C GLU A 263 -9.90 29.54 -3.58
#